data_AF-A0A9E5QZY0-F1
#
_entry.id   AF-A0A9E5QZY0-F1
#
_cell.length_a   1.000
_cell.length_b   1.000
_cell.length_c   1.000
_cell.angle_alpha   90.00
_cell.angle_beta   90.00
_cell.angle_gamma   90.00
#
_symmetry.space_group_name_H-M   'P 1'
#
loop_
_entity.id
_entity.type
_entity.pdbx_description
1 polymer ?
#
loop_
_entity_poly.entity_id
_entity_poly.type
_entity_poly.pdbx_seq_one_letter_code
_entity_poly.pdbx_strand_id
1 'polypeptide(L)'
;MEQLTDLDKQVGEAWATLRNGDKSMAGRGFEAVLQREPKHVDALYGLGLVCKHTGAPAEARTHWQRALELVQAQLAELGTERSLRRERAYMLSTMLKQRLDEIA
;
A
#
# COMPACT_ATOMS: atom_id res chain seq x y z
N MET A 1 -8.77 -21.46 -10.93
CA MET A 1 -8.18 -21.28 -9.58
C MET A 1 -7.06 -20.28 -9.74
N GLU A 2 -7.29 -19.03 -9.38
CA GLU A 2 -6.24 -17.99 -9.39
C GLU A 2 -5.13 -18.44 -8.45
N GLN A 3 -3.98 -18.80 -9.01
CA GLN A 3 -2.78 -19.01 -8.22
C GLN A 3 -2.43 -17.65 -7.61
N LEU A 4 -2.53 -17.55 -6.29
CA LEU A 4 -2.00 -16.40 -5.55
C LEU A 4 -0.56 -16.21 -6.05
N THR A 5 -0.24 -15.03 -6.58
CA THR A 5 1.12 -14.81 -7.03
C THR A 5 2.04 -14.91 -5.81
N ASP A 6 3.29 -15.32 -6.01
CA ASP A 6 4.28 -15.35 -4.94
C ASP A 6 4.41 -13.98 -4.23
N LEU A 7 4.14 -12.90 -4.98
CA LEU A 7 4.05 -11.52 -4.49
C LEU A 7 2.85 -11.27 -3.58
N ASP A 8 1.65 -11.72 -3.95
CA ASP A 8 0.45 -11.60 -3.11
C ASP A 8 0.62 -12.33 -1.77
N LYS A 9 1.32 -13.48 -1.80
CA LYS A 9 1.66 -14.21 -0.58
C LYS A 9 2.64 -13.41 0.28
N GLN A 10 3.71 -12.89 -0.32
CA GLN A 10 4.72 -12.08 0.38
C GLN A 10 4.10 -10.83 1.02
N VAL A 11 3.20 -10.14 0.31
CA VAL A 11 2.50 -8.97 0.87
C VAL A 11 1.59 -9.39 2.03
N GLY A 12 0.91 -10.53 1.92
CA GLY A 12 0.07 -11.09 2.97
C GLY A 12 0.86 -11.45 4.25
N GLU A 13 2.06 -12.01 4.08
CA GLU A 13 2.99 -12.29 5.19
C GLU A 13 3.48 -11.01 5.87
N ALA A 14 3.86 -9.99 5.09
CA ALA A 14 4.26 -8.68 5.62
C ALA A 14 3.12 -8.01 6.41
N TRP A 15 1.88 -8.15 5.94
CA TRP A 15 0.69 -7.73 6.69
C TRP A 15 0.49 -8.52 7.98
N ALA A 16 0.76 -9.82 7.98
CA ALA A 16 0.67 -10.64 9.19
C ALA A 16 1.70 -10.22 10.24
N THR A 17 2.95 -9.96 9.84
CA THR A 17 3.99 -9.48 10.75
C THR A 17 3.65 -8.09 11.31
N LEU A 18 3.08 -7.20 10.48
CA LEU A 18 2.65 -5.89 10.95
C LEU A 18 1.53 -5.99 12.01
N ARG A 19 0.54 -6.87 11.79
CA ARG A 19 -0.53 -7.13 12.77
C ARG A 19 -0.01 -7.74 14.06
N ASN A 20 1.05 -8.55 13.98
CA ASN A 20 1.72 -9.12 15.15
C ASN A 20 2.60 -8.09 15.89
N GLY A 21 2.68 -6.84 15.40
CA GLY A 21 3.44 -5.75 16.02
C GLY A 21 4.89 -5.68 15.58
N ASP A 22 5.37 -6.64 14.79
CA ASP A 22 6.73 -6.68 14.26
C ASP A 22 6.85 -5.80 13.02
N LYS A 23 7.00 -4.50 13.28
CA LYS A 23 7.13 -3.45 12.26
C LYS A 23 8.42 -3.61 11.45
N SER A 24 9.47 -4.16 12.05
CA SER A 24 10.77 -4.34 11.39
C SER A 24 10.70 -5.44 10.33
N MET A 25 10.13 -6.59 10.68
CA MET A 25 9.88 -7.66 9.70
C MET A 25 8.88 -7.23 8.64
N ALA A 26 7.82 -6.52 9.02
CA ALA A 26 6.84 -5.98 8.08
C ALA A 26 7.49 -5.04 7.06
N GLY A 27 8.34 -4.11 7.52
CA GLY A 27 9.08 -3.19 6.66
C GLY A 27 9.89 -3.94 5.61
N ARG A 28 10.72 -4.91 6.04
CA ARG A 28 11.52 -5.75 5.13
C ARG A 28 10.65 -6.53 4.14
N GLY A 29 9.52 -7.05 4.59
CA GLY A 29 8.58 -7.78 3.74
C GLY A 29 8.00 -6.89 2.64
N PHE A 30 7.54 -5.68 2.98
CA PHE A 30 7.04 -4.74 1.99
C PHE A 30 8.14 -4.21 1.07
N GLU A 31 9.35 -3.94 1.58
CA GLU A 31 10.50 -3.56 0.75
C GLU A 31 10.84 -4.65 -0.28
N ALA A 32 10.84 -5.92 0.12
CA ALA A 32 11.09 -7.03 -0.79
C ALA A 32 10.05 -7.13 -1.91
N VAL A 33 8.77 -6.86 -1.59
CA VAL A 33 7.71 -6.75 -2.60
C VAL A 33 8.00 -5.60 -3.56
N LEU A 34 8.37 -4.42 -3.05
CA LEU A 34 8.66 -3.25 -3.89
C LEU A 34 9.93 -3.36 -4.73
N GLN A 35 10.91 -4.16 -4.30
CA GLN A 35 12.09 -4.48 -5.13
C GLN A 35 11.70 -5.24 -6.40
N ARG A 36 10.65 -6.08 -6.32
CA ARG A 36 10.14 -6.86 -7.47
C ARG A 36 9.09 -6.10 -8.24
N GLU A 37 8.19 -5.41 -7.54
CA GLU A 37 7.13 -4.60 -8.13
C GLU A 37 7.10 -3.20 -7.50
N PRO A 38 7.87 -2.24 -8.06
CA PRO A 38 7.97 -0.88 -7.52
C PRO A 38 6.66 -0.08 -7.49
N LYS A 39 5.62 -0.58 -8.18
CA LYS A 39 4.29 0.04 -8.26
C LYS A 39 3.22 -0.71 -7.44
N HIS A 40 3.63 -1.63 -6.56
CA HIS A 40 2.67 -2.40 -5.77
C HIS A 40 2.01 -1.51 -4.69
N VAL A 41 0.74 -1.16 -4.89
CA VAL A 41 0.01 -0.19 -4.06
C VAL A 41 -0.08 -0.64 -2.59
N ASP A 42 -0.39 -1.91 -2.31
CA ASP A 42 -0.54 -2.36 -0.91
C ASP A 42 0.77 -2.35 -0.13
N ALA A 43 1.90 -2.63 -0.80
CA ALA A 43 3.21 -2.62 -0.17
C ALA A 43 3.67 -1.18 0.12
N LEU A 44 3.41 -0.23 -0.80
CA LEU A 44 3.61 1.20 -0.53
C LEU A 44 2.75 1.69 0.65
N TYR A 45 1.48 1.29 0.68
CA TYR A 45 0.60 1.62 1.80
C TYR A 45 1.09 1.04 3.13
N GLY A 46 1.50 -0.24 3.11
CA GLY A 46 2.09 -0.95 4.25
C GLY A 46 3.37 -0.31 4.77
N LEU A 47 4.30 0.07 3.89
CA LEU A 47 5.50 0.82 4.29
C LEU A 47 5.17 2.14 4.93
N GLY A 48 4.20 2.90 4.38
CA GLY A 48 3.82 4.15 5.02
C GLY A 48 3.26 3.95 6.43
N LEU A 49 2.52 2.85 6.68
CA LEU A 49 2.12 2.49 8.04
C LEU A 49 3.33 2.15 8.91
N VAL A 50 4.28 1.34 8.42
CA VAL A 50 5.51 1.00 9.16
C VAL A 50 6.28 2.27 9.54
N CYS A 51 6.53 3.17 8.59
CA CYS A 51 7.23 4.43 8.80
C CYS A 51 6.49 5.32 9.82
N LYS A 52 5.16 5.45 9.72
CA LYS A 52 4.38 6.20 10.72
C LYS A 52 4.55 5.62 12.14
N HIS A 53 4.46 4.30 12.29
CA HIS A 53 4.54 3.64 13.60
C HIS A 53 5.96 3.60 14.18
N THR A 54 6.99 3.79 13.34
CA THR A 54 8.40 3.79 13.75
C THR A 54 8.98 5.20 13.95
N GLY A 55 8.16 6.24 13.81
CA GLY A 55 8.58 7.63 14.04
C GLY A 55 9.21 8.31 12.82
N ALA A 56 8.96 7.78 11.61
CA ALA A 56 9.40 8.34 10.33
C ALA A 56 8.21 8.88 9.50
N PRO A 57 7.47 9.91 9.96
CA PRO A 57 6.29 10.42 9.27
C PRO A 57 6.58 11.03 7.89
N ALA A 58 7.80 11.56 7.68
CA ALA A 58 8.21 12.10 6.38
C ALA A 58 8.28 11.00 5.30
N GLU A 59 8.91 9.86 5.63
CA GLU A 59 8.97 8.69 4.75
C GLU A 59 7.57 8.10 4.53
N ALA A 60 6.74 8.07 5.57
CA ALA A 60 5.35 7.62 5.46
C ALA A 60 4.57 8.45 4.43
N ARG A 61 4.73 9.78 4.48
CA ARG A 61 4.13 10.70 3.50
C ARG A 61 4.60 10.39 2.09
N THR A 62 5.90 10.19 1.87
CA THR A 62 6.45 9.85 0.54
C THR A 62 5.85 8.56 -0.02
N HIS A 63 5.78 7.49 0.78
CA HIS A 63 5.20 6.22 0.33
C HIS A 63 3.70 6.33 0.02
N TRP A 64 2.93 7.04 0.84
CA TRP A 64 1.50 7.24 0.60
C TRP A 64 1.19 8.16 -0.57
N GLN A 65 1.99 9.20 -0.80
CA GLN A 65 1.88 10.02 -2.01
C GLN A 65 2.07 9.17 -3.26
N ARG A 66 3.11 8.32 -3.26
CA ARG A 66 3.36 7.42 -4.39
C ARG A 66 2.22 6.41 -4.62
N ALA A 67 1.69 5.84 -3.55
CA ALA A 67 0.54 4.95 -3.64
C ALA A 67 -0.70 5.68 -4.19
N LEU A 68 -0.92 6.93 -3.78
CA LEU A 68 -2.06 7.74 -4.22
C LEU A 68 -1.98 8.07 -5.71
N GLU A 69 -0.81 8.44 -6.21
CA GLU A 69 -0.57 8.67 -7.64
C GLU A 69 -0.94 7.43 -8.47
N LEU A 70 -0.52 6.25 -8.03
CA LEU A 70 -0.78 4.98 -8.72
C LEU A 70 -2.26 4.61 -8.72
N VAL A 71 -2.94 4.83 -7.59
CA VAL A 71 -4.38 4.58 -7.48
C VAL A 71 -5.19 5.57 -8.33
N GLN A 72 -4.77 6.83 -8.40
CA GLN A 72 -5.41 7.82 -9.27
C GLN A 72 -5.24 7.46 -10.75
N ALA A 73 -4.06 6.98 -11.15
CA ALA A 73 -3.84 6.46 -12.50
C ALA A 73 -4.76 5.26 -12.80
N GLN A 74 -4.89 4.30 -11.87
CA GLN A 74 -5.81 3.17 -12.03
C GLN A 74 -7.28 3.62 -12.16
N LEU A 75 -7.71 4.61 -11.37
CA LEU A 75 -9.06 5.15 -11.46
C LEU A 75 -9.33 5.83 -12.81
N ALA A 76 -8.33 6.54 -13.36
CA ALA A 76 -8.42 7.14 -14.67
C ALA A 76 -8.54 6.09 -15.79
N GLU A 77 -7.77 5.00 -15.68
CA GLU A 77 -7.82 3.87 -16.63
C GLU A 77 -9.15 3.10 -16.59
N LEU A 78 -9.73 2.92 -15.39
CA LEU A 78 -10.98 2.18 -15.19
C LEU A 78 -12.24 2.97 -15.57
N GLY A 79 -12.11 4.27 -15.81
CA GLY A 79 -13.24 5.15 -16.17
C GLY A 79 -14.30 5.26 -15.08
N THR A 80 -15.56 5.38 -15.50
CA THR A 80 -16.73 5.57 -14.60
C THR A 80 -17.51 4.31 -14.32
N GLU A 81 -17.18 3.20 -15.00
CA GLU A 81 -17.90 1.94 -14.85
C GLU A 81 -17.73 1.35 -13.45
N ARG A 82 -18.82 0.85 -12.88
CA ARG A 82 -18.79 0.19 -11.59
C ARG A 82 -18.15 -1.20 -11.73
N SER A 83 -16.92 -1.31 -11.24
CA SER A 83 -16.19 -2.59 -11.14
C SER A 83 -15.55 -2.73 -9.77
N LEU A 84 -15.36 -3.98 -9.32
CA LEU A 84 -14.69 -4.29 -8.05
C LEU A 84 -13.29 -3.65 -7.97
N ARG A 85 -12.56 -3.63 -9.09
CA ARG A 85 -11.24 -2.99 -9.16
C ARG A 85 -11.33 -1.49 -8.91
N ARG A 86 -12.34 -0.82 -9.48
CA ARG A 86 -12.57 0.62 -9.29
C ARG A 86 -13.02 0.93 -7.86
N GLU A 87 -13.93 0.14 -7.30
CA GLU A 87 -14.36 0.30 -5.90
C GLU A 87 -13.18 0.17 -4.94
N ARG A 88 -12.33 -0.84 -5.14
CA ARG A 88 -11.09 -1.01 -4.38
C ARG A 88 -10.14 0.18 -4.53
N ALA A 89 -9.89 0.64 -5.76
CA ALA A 89 -9.03 1.79 -6.02
C ALA A 89 -9.59 3.07 -5.36
N TYR A 90 -10.90 3.30 -5.43
CA TYR A 90 -11.54 4.45 -4.79
C TYR A 90 -11.40 4.42 -3.26
N MET A 91 -11.63 3.25 -2.66
CA MET A 91 -11.42 3.02 -1.22
C MET A 91 -9.96 3.32 -0.82
N LEU A 92 -8.98 2.77 -1.54
CA LEU A 92 -7.55 3.02 -1.30
C LEU A 92 -7.19 4.50 -1.41
N SER A 93 -7.67 5.18 -2.45
CA SER A 93 -7.46 6.63 -2.61
C SER A 93 -8.00 7.41 -1.41
N THR A 94 -9.18 7.02 -0.91
CA THR A 94 -9.81 7.69 0.24
C THR A 94 -9.00 7.48 1.51
N MET A 95 -8.57 6.24 1.78
CA MET A 95 -7.72 5.92 2.92
C MET A 95 -6.38 6.67 2.85
N LEU A 96 -5.74 6.71 1.67
CA LEU A 96 -4.46 7.39 1.47
C LEU A 96 -4.56 8.90 1.74
N LYS A 97 -5.63 9.56 1.27
CA LYS A 97 -5.87 10.99 1.56
C LYS A 97 -6.00 11.23 3.07
N GLN A 98 -6.82 10.43 3.74
CA GLN A 98 -6.96 10.53 5.20
C GLN A 98 -5.61 10.36 5.92
N ARG A 99 -4.79 9.40 5.50
CA ARG A 99 -3.46 9.19 6.08
C ARG A 99 -2.50 10.36 5.84
N LEU A 100 -2.56 10.99 4.67
CA LEU A 100 -1.77 12.17 4.36
C LEU A 100 -2.20 13.37 5.20
N ASP A 101 -3.50 13.55 5.40
CA ASP A 101 -4.06 14.61 6.25
C ASP A 101 -3.69 14.42 7.73
N GLU A 102 -3.59 13.18 8.21
CA GLU A 102 -3.13 12.86 9.58
C GLU A 102 -1.68 13.27 9.86
N ILE A 103 -0.84 13.41 8.82
CA ILE A 103 0.58 13.76 8.92
C ILE A 103 0.83 15.17 8.37
N ALA A 104 -0.20 15.88 7.90
CA ALA A 104 -0.13 17.23 7.34
C ALA A 104 0.35 18.26 8.38
#